data_AF-A0A0F9AZ24-F1
#
_entry.id   AF-A0A0F9AZ24-F1
#
_cell.length_a   1.000
_cell.length_b   1.000
_cell.length_c   1.000
_cell.angle_alpha   90.00
_cell.angle_beta   90.00
_cell.angle_gamma   90.00
#
_symmetry.space_group_name_H-M   'P 1'
#
loop_
_entity.id
_entity.type
_entity.pdbx_description
1 polymer ?
#
loop_
_entity_poly.entity_id
_entity_poly.type
_entity_poly.pdbx_seq_one_letter_code
_entity_poly.pdbx_strand_id
1 'polypeptide(L)'
;VLPMCDEPVQTYVRTEGEWRQVQDYMIVQEGKPEVEDVEFRGAEDAQPTEEVERALEAAEVIVIGPSNPIASIGPILALPGMREALHEADAPVVAVSPLVGGRSLKGPTEAFMRWAGLEVSHDGLASHYSGLIDGLLADEGSAAETASGLVVRQTDTMMADHDARVRLARETLDFAQTLSG
;
A
#
# COMPACT_ATOMS: atom_id res chain seq x y z
N VAL A 1 -13.76 -9.08 7.67
CA VAL A 1 -13.64 -8.08 6.57
C VAL A 1 -14.36 -6.85 7.06
N LEU A 2 -13.64 -5.76 7.21
CA LEU A 2 -14.17 -4.47 7.66
C LEU A 2 -13.99 -3.48 6.51
N PRO A 3 -14.98 -2.64 6.20
CA PRO A 3 -14.74 -1.47 5.35
C PRO A 3 -13.81 -0.50 6.09
N MET A 4 -13.05 0.31 5.35
CA MET A 4 -12.17 1.31 5.98
C MET A 4 -12.95 2.37 6.76
N CYS A 5 -14.16 2.71 6.29
CA CYS A 5 -15.09 3.68 6.86
C CYS A 5 -16.53 3.31 6.43
N ASP A 6 -17.54 3.88 7.08
CA ASP A 6 -18.94 3.73 6.66
C ASP A 6 -19.40 4.89 5.74
N GLU A 7 -18.70 6.02 5.77
CA GLU A 7 -18.95 7.17 4.92
C GLU A 7 -18.58 6.90 3.44
N PRO A 8 -19.25 7.59 2.50
CA PRO A 8 -18.94 7.43 1.09
C PRO A 8 -17.59 8.08 0.74
N VAL A 9 -16.57 7.25 0.53
CA VAL A 9 -15.28 7.67 -0.02
C VAL A 9 -15.07 7.07 -1.40
N GLN A 10 -14.75 7.92 -2.38
CA GLN A 10 -14.59 7.50 -3.77
C GLN A 10 -13.28 8.02 -4.37
N THR A 11 -12.49 7.09 -4.93
CA THR A 11 -11.29 7.44 -5.69
C THR A 11 -11.64 7.88 -7.10
N TYR A 12 -11.25 9.10 -7.45
CA TYR A 12 -11.34 9.67 -8.78
C TYR A 12 -9.94 9.88 -9.37
N VAL A 13 -9.83 9.70 -10.68
CA VAL A 13 -8.60 9.88 -11.45
C VAL A 13 -8.91 10.87 -12.57
N ARG A 14 -8.06 11.88 -12.73
CA ARG A 14 -8.12 12.81 -13.84
C ARG A 14 -7.24 12.29 -14.96
N THR A 15 -7.82 12.11 -16.14
CA THR A 15 -7.10 11.70 -17.34
C THR A 15 -7.71 12.41 -18.55
N GLU A 16 -6.88 12.88 -19.48
CA GLU A 16 -7.33 13.60 -20.68
C GLU A 16 -8.20 14.82 -20.34
N GLY A 17 -7.90 15.49 -19.23
CA GLY A 17 -8.65 16.65 -18.72
C GLY A 17 -9.99 16.34 -18.03
N GLU A 18 -10.41 15.09 -17.92
CA GLU A 18 -11.70 14.69 -17.32
C GLU A 18 -11.53 13.82 -16.06
N TRP A 19 -12.38 14.05 -15.06
CA TRP A 19 -12.45 13.24 -13.83
C TRP A 19 -13.32 12.00 -14.03
N ARG A 20 -12.80 10.84 -13.66
CA ARG A 20 -13.50 9.54 -13.75
C ARG A 20 -13.34 8.76 -12.46
N GLN A 21 -14.29 7.90 -12.13
CA GLN A 21 -14.11 6.96 -11.02
C GLN A 21 -12.96 6.00 -11.35
N VAL A 22 -12.19 5.61 -10.35
CA VAL A 22 -11.04 4.72 -10.54
C VAL A 22 -11.42 3.40 -11.22
N GLN A 23 -12.64 2.88 -10.97
CA GLN A 23 -13.12 1.67 -11.63
C GLN A 23 -13.31 1.86 -13.14
N ASP A 24 -13.82 2.99 -13.59
CA ASP A 24 -13.94 3.30 -15.02
C ASP A 24 -12.55 3.43 -15.66
N TYR A 25 -11.61 4.09 -14.99
CA TYR A 25 -10.22 4.17 -15.45
C TYR A 25 -9.57 2.79 -15.56
N MET A 26 -9.71 1.96 -14.53
CA MET A 26 -9.06 0.64 -14.44
C MET A 26 -9.66 -0.38 -15.41
N ILE A 27 -10.99 -0.38 -15.57
CA ILE A 27 -11.71 -1.43 -16.30
C ILE A 27 -12.01 -0.97 -17.73
N VAL A 28 -12.65 0.18 -17.90
CA VAL A 28 -13.11 0.65 -19.23
C VAL A 28 -11.94 1.20 -20.04
N GLN A 29 -11.07 1.98 -19.40
CA GLN A 29 -9.87 2.54 -20.05
C GLN A 29 -8.63 1.66 -19.91
N GLU A 30 -8.76 0.48 -19.28
CA GLU A 30 -7.69 -0.50 -19.05
C GLU A 30 -6.45 0.07 -18.35
N GLY A 31 -6.59 1.17 -17.61
CA GLY A 31 -5.49 1.89 -16.95
C GLY A 31 -4.44 2.45 -17.93
N LYS A 32 -4.81 2.69 -19.20
CA LYS A 32 -3.90 3.15 -20.25
C LYS A 32 -3.67 4.66 -20.27
N PRO A 33 -4.69 5.52 -20.06
CA PRO A 33 -4.46 6.96 -20.08
C PRO A 33 -3.49 7.40 -18.98
N GLU A 34 -2.74 8.47 -19.27
CA GLU A 34 -1.83 9.07 -18.31
C GLU A 34 -2.62 9.66 -17.13
N VAL A 35 -2.16 9.38 -15.91
CA VAL A 35 -2.75 9.92 -14.69
C VAL A 35 -2.29 11.37 -14.53
N GLU A 36 -3.22 12.31 -14.60
CA GLU A 36 -2.96 13.75 -14.44
C GLU A 36 -3.17 14.19 -12.99
N ASP A 37 -4.14 13.59 -12.29
CA ASP A 37 -4.51 13.92 -10.91
C ASP A 37 -5.29 12.77 -10.24
N VAL A 38 -5.31 12.71 -8.92
CA VAL A 38 -6.04 11.72 -8.12
C VAL A 38 -6.70 12.40 -6.92
N GLU A 39 -7.98 12.17 -6.73
CA GLU A 39 -8.78 12.69 -5.61
C GLU A 39 -9.45 11.56 -4.84
N PHE A 40 -9.43 11.64 -3.50
CA PHE A 40 -10.21 10.78 -2.62
C PHE A 40 -11.40 11.57 -2.08
N ARG A 41 -12.48 11.62 -2.86
CA ARG A 41 -13.63 12.49 -2.53
C ARG A 41 -14.37 11.95 -1.31
N GLY A 42 -14.54 12.80 -0.31
CA GLY A 42 -15.22 12.48 0.95
C GLY A 42 -14.31 11.88 2.01
N ALA A 43 -13.01 11.66 1.73
CA ALA A 43 -12.08 11.10 2.70
C ALA A 43 -11.86 12.03 3.90
N GLU A 44 -11.87 13.34 3.67
CA GLU A 44 -11.69 14.38 4.68
C GLU A 44 -12.82 14.44 5.72
N ASP A 45 -14.01 13.95 5.35
CA ASP A 45 -15.21 13.92 6.18
C ASP A 45 -15.53 12.50 6.72
N ALA A 46 -14.68 11.52 6.41
CA ALA A 46 -14.83 10.13 6.81
C ALA A 46 -13.91 9.78 7.99
N GLN A 47 -14.19 8.67 8.69
CA GLN A 47 -13.34 8.19 9.77
C GLN A 47 -13.21 6.67 9.74
N PRO A 48 -12.11 6.10 10.27
CA PRO A 48 -12.04 4.67 10.56
C PRO A 48 -13.24 4.24 11.40
N THR A 49 -13.82 3.07 11.10
CA THR A 49 -14.88 2.52 11.97
C THR A 49 -14.29 2.10 13.32
N GLU A 50 -15.10 2.09 14.39
CA GLU A 50 -14.65 1.63 15.71
C GLU A 50 -14.11 0.19 15.66
N GLU A 51 -14.63 -0.66 14.77
CA GLU A 51 -14.12 -2.01 14.54
C GLU A 51 -12.71 -2.01 13.93
N VAL A 52 -12.41 -1.06 13.03
CA VAL A 52 -11.08 -0.91 12.43
C VAL A 52 -10.09 -0.42 13.48
N GLU A 53 -10.45 0.59 14.27
CA GLU A 53 -9.59 1.10 15.35
C GLU A 53 -9.27 -0.02 16.35
N ARG A 54 -10.28 -0.73 16.85
CA ARG A 54 -10.09 -1.89 17.73
C ARG A 54 -9.24 -2.99 17.11
N ALA A 55 -9.34 -3.20 15.79
CA ALA A 55 -8.54 -4.20 15.10
C ALA A 55 -7.07 -3.78 14.97
N LEU A 56 -6.78 -2.49 14.80
CA LEU A 56 -5.42 -1.95 14.79
C LEU A 56 -4.79 -2.03 16.19
N GLU A 57 -5.53 -1.60 17.23
CA GLU A 57 -5.06 -1.65 18.62
C GLU A 57 -4.75 -3.09 19.10
N ALA A 58 -5.55 -4.07 18.68
CA ALA A 58 -5.40 -5.45 19.10
C ALA A 58 -4.49 -6.28 18.18
N ALA A 59 -3.94 -5.69 17.12
CA ALA A 59 -3.10 -6.41 16.16
C ALA A 59 -1.80 -6.88 16.82
N GLU A 60 -1.35 -8.09 16.46
CA GLU A 60 0.02 -8.54 16.77
C GLU A 60 0.99 -8.14 15.65
N VAL A 61 0.48 -7.96 14.43
CA VAL A 61 1.20 -7.51 13.23
C VAL A 61 0.21 -6.79 12.33
N ILE A 62 0.62 -5.65 11.75
CA ILE A 62 -0.15 -4.94 10.73
C ILE A 62 0.55 -5.11 9.38
N VAL A 63 -0.19 -5.57 8.37
CA VAL A 63 0.36 -5.82 7.02
C VAL A 63 -0.29 -4.91 6.00
N ILE A 64 0.52 -4.06 5.36
CA ILE A 64 0.13 -3.34 4.14
C ILE A 64 0.44 -4.25 2.96
N GLY A 65 -0.60 -4.82 2.36
CA GLY A 65 -0.46 -5.77 1.27
C GLY A 65 0.12 -5.18 -0.03
N PRO A 66 0.52 -6.03 -0.99
CA PRO A 66 1.17 -5.62 -2.25
C PRO A 66 0.15 -5.08 -3.27
N SER A 67 -0.52 -3.99 -2.90
CA SER A 67 -1.51 -3.28 -3.72
C SER A 67 -0.95 -1.94 -4.23
N ASN A 68 -1.71 -1.25 -5.08
CA ASN A 68 -1.33 0.08 -5.55
C ASN A 68 -1.25 1.06 -4.35
N PRO A 69 -0.08 1.67 -4.08
CA PRO A 69 0.14 2.50 -2.89
C PRO A 69 -0.67 3.80 -2.92
N ILE A 70 -1.12 4.23 -4.09
CA ILE A 70 -1.90 5.45 -4.30
C ILE A 70 -3.38 5.13 -4.43
N ALA A 71 -3.76 4.28 -5.38
CA ALA A 71 -5.18 4.08 -5.72
C ALA A 71 -5.91 3.09 -4.81
N SER A 72 -5.18 2.18 -4.14
CA SER A 72 -5.78 1.14 -3.28
C SER A 72 -5.51 1.37 -1.81
N ILE A 73 -4.25 1.63 -1.43
CA ILE A 73 -3.88 1.90 -0.03
C ILE A 73 -4.09 3.38 0.32
N GLY A 74 -3.87 4.28 -0.65
CA GLY A 74 -4.00 5.73 -0.44
C GLY A 74 -5.35 6.18 0.12
N PRO A 75 -6.53 5.70 -0.36
CA PRO A 75 -7.82 6.07 0.22
C PRO A 75 -7.98 5.68 1.69
N ILE A 76 -7.40 4.54 2.09
CA ILE A 76 -7.41 4.09 3.49
C ILE A 76 -6.58 5.05 4.33
N LEU A 77 -5.36 5.37 3.89
CA LEU A 77 -4.45 6.29 4.56
C LEU A 77 -4.87 7.77 4.48
N ALA A 78 -5.85 8.10 3.64
CA ALA A 78 -6.39 9.45 3.51
C ALA A 78 -7.47 9.75 4.55
N LEU A 79 -8.01 8.72 5.22
CA LEU A 79 -8.92 8.90 6.33
C LEU A 79 -8.22 9.62 7.49
N PRO A 80 -8.80 10.71 8.03
CA PRO A 80 -8.35 11.34 9.27
C PRO A 80 -8.07 10.32 10.38
N GLY A 81 -6.89 10.41 11.00
CA GLY A 81 -6.49 9.54 12.11
C GLY A 81 -5.90 8.19 11.71
N MET A 82 -6.08 7.70 10.48
CA MET A 82 -5.55 6.38 10.08
C MET A 82 -4.02 6.31 10.11
N ARG A 83 -3.34 7.38 9.65
CA ARG A 83 -1.86 7.43 9.63
C ARG A 83 -1.29 7.47 11.04
N GLU A 84 -1.83 8.33 11.90
CA GLU A 84 -1.50 8.37 13.32
C GLU A 84 -1.74 7.01 14.00
N ALA A 85 -2.88 6.36 13.77
CA ALA A 85 -3.17 5.05 14.35
C ALA A 85 -2.17 3.97 13.95
N LEU A 86 -1.67 4.00 12.70
CA LEU A 86 -0.61 3.09 12.25
C LEU A 86 0.76 3.46 12.85
N HIS A 87 1.06 4.74 12.96
CA HIS A 87 2.33 5.22 13.54
C HIS A 87 2.43 4.92 15.04
N GLU A 88 1.32 5.01 15.77
CA GLU A 88 1.23 4.80 17.21
C GLU A 88 0.96 3.33 17.59
N ALA A 89 0.80 2.44 16.60
CA ALA A 89 0.53 1.04 16.85
C ALA A 89 1.70 0.37 17.60
N ASP A 90 1.37 -0.41 18.63
CA ASP A 90 2.37 -1.24 19.33
C ASP A 90 2.85 -2.41 18.46
N ALA A 91 2.06 -2.80 17.46
CA ALA A 91 2.37 -3.87 16.53
C ALA A 91 3.29 -3.39 15.40
N PRO A 92 4.26 -4.21 14.95
CA PRO A 92 5.06 -3.89 13.78
C PRO A 92 4.17 -3.73 12.53
N VAL A 93 4.40 -2.65 11.79
CA VAL A 93 3.74 -2.39 10.51
C VAL A 93 4.68 -2.75 9.36
N VAL A 94 4.34 -3.80 8.62
CA VAL A 94 5.14 -4.31 7.50
C VAL A 94 4.42 -4.06 6.18
N ALA A 95 5.11 -3.45 5.22
CA ALA A 95 4.61 -3.39 3.84
C ALA A 95 5.17 -4.53 3.00
N VAL A 96 4.37 -5.05 2.07
CA VAL A 96 4.83 -5.95 1.00
C VAL A 96 4.83 -5.17 -0.31
N SER A 97 5.96 -5.16 -1.00
CA SER A 97 6.12 -4.45 -2.26
C SER A 97 5.16 -4.98 -3.34
N PRO A 98 4.45 -4.11 -4.09
CA PRO A 98 3.71 -4.49 -5.29
C PRO A 98 4.60 -4.67 -6.52
N LEU A 99 5.92 -4.49 -6.40
CA LEU A 99 6.89 -4.60 -7.49
C LEU A 99 7.59 -5.95 -7.44
N VAL A 100 7.55 -6.68 -8.56
CA VAL A 100 8.22 -7.97 -8.77
C VAL A 100 9.26 -7.80 -9.87
N GLY A 101 10.53 -8.16 -9.61
CA GLY A 101 11.64 -7.86 -10.51
C GLY A 101 11.80 -6.36 -10.83
N GLY A 102 11.43 -5.48 -9.89
CA GLY A 102 11.50 -4.02 -10.04
C GLY A 102 10.38 -3.39 -10.90
N ARG A 103 9.29 -4.13 -11.18
CA ARG A 103 8.16 -3.63 -11.99
C ARG A 103 6.83 -4.08 -11.42
N SER A 104 5.75 -3.38 -11.74
CA SER A 104 4.42 -3.87 -11.40
C SER A 104 3.95 -4.93 -12.40
N LEU A 105 3.45 -6.06 -11.90
CA LEU A 105 2.96 -7.15 -12.74
C LEU A 105 1.57 -6.88 -13.34
N LYS A 106 0.75 -6.09 -12.65
CA LYS A 106 -0.65 -5.86 -12.99
C LYS A 106 -1.06 -4.43 -12.69
N GLY A 107 -1.87 -3.89 -13.59
CA GLY A 107 -2.50 -2.60 -13.43
C GLY A 107 -1.51 -1.42 -13.50
N PRO A 108 -2.03 -0.22 -13.29
CA PRO A 108 -1.30 1.04 -13.51
C PRO A 108 -0.51 1.51 -12.29
N THR A 109 -0.07 0.61 -11.40
CA THR A 109 0.67 0.98 -10.17
C THR A 109 1.82 1.93 -10.46
N GLU A 110 2.63 1.64 -11.48
CA GLU A 110 3.74 2.50 -11.86
C GLU A 110 3.29 3.87 -12.39
N ALA A 111 2.15 3.95 -13.08
CA ALA A 111 1.61 5.22 -13.58
C ALA A 111 1.18 6.12 -12.41
N PHE A 112 0.49 5.55 -11.43
CA PHE A 112 0.12 6.26 -10.20
C PHE A 112 1.33 6.69 -9.37
N MET A 113 2.34 5.82 -9.24
CA MET A 113 3.59 6.17 -8.55
C MET A 113 4.31 7.34 -9.24
N ARG A 114 4.46 7.26 -10.58
CA ARG A 114 5.09 8.34 -11.36
C ARG A 114 4.33 9.66 -11.23
N TRP A 115 3.00 9.62 -11.30
CA TRP A 115 2.16 10.80 -11.09
C TRP A 115 2.38 11.42 -9.70
N ALA A 116 2.44 10.59 -8.66
CA ALA A 116 2.72 11.03 -7.29
C ALA A 116 4.16 11.51 -7.07
N GLY A 117 5.01 11.55 -8.11
CA GLY A 117 6.42 11.92 -8.02
C GLY A 117 7.29 10.87 -7.33
N LEU A 118 6.79 9.65 -7.17
CA LEU A 118 7.51 8.54 -6.54
C LEU A 118 8.40 7.84 -7.57
N GLU A 119 9.61 7.48 -7.14
CA GLU A 119 10.43 6.54 -7.89
C GLU A 119 9.75 5.16 -7.91
N VAL A 120 9.72 4.49 -9.07
CA VAL A 120 9.22 3.12 -9.20
C VAL A 120 10.32 2.15 -8.72
N SER A 121 10.53 2.16 -7.40
CA SER A 121 11.56 1.41 -6.70
C SER A 121 11.10 1.07 -5.28
N HIS A 122 11.84 0.20 -4.60
CA HIS A 122 11.63 -0.08 -3.19
C HIS A 122 11.97 1.13 -2.30
N ASP A 123 12.94 1.95 -2.71
CA ASP A 123 13.27 3.22 -2.05
C ASP A 123 12.13 4.24 -2.16
N GLY A 124 11.48 4.32 -3.34
CA GLY A 124 10.31 5.17 -3.55
C GLY A 124 9.12 4.73 -2.71
N LEU A 125 8.89 3.43 -2.58
CA LEU A 125 7.85 2.87 -1.70
C LEU A 125 8.14 3.12 -0.21
N ALA A 126 9.38 2.89 0.23
CA ALA A 126 9.77 3.17 1.61
C ALA A 126 9.67 4.67 1.95
N SER A 127 10.00 5.53 0.99
CA SER A 127 9.82 6.98 1.14
C SER A 127 8.34 7.36 1.24
N HIS A 128 7.47 6.75 0.43
CA HIS A 128 6.00 6.98 0.47
C HIS A 128 5.37 6.56 1.80
N TYR A 129 5.85 5.47 2.39
CA TYR A 129 5.42 4.97 3.68
C TYR A 129 6.32 5.39 4.85
N SER A 130 7.17 6.40 4.66
CA SER A 130 8.08 6.87 5.71
C SER A 130 7.33 7.27 6.97
N GLY A 131 7.81 6.77 8.12
CA GLY A 131 7.17 6.96 9.42
C GLY A 131 5.94 6.07 9.66
N LEU A 132 5.48 5.30 8.68
CA LEU A 132 4.32 4.40 8.84
C LEU A 132 4.70 2.92 8.91
N ILE A 133 5.84 2.52 8.35
CA ILE A 133 6.26 1.12 8.28
C ILE A 133 7.60 0.92 8.97
N ASP A 134 7.73 -0.22 9.63
CA ASP A 134 8.96 -0.66 10.33
C ASP A 134 9.84 -1.53 9.43
N GLY A 135 9.27 -2.08 8.36
CA GLY A 135 10.00 -2.87 7.40
C GLY A 135 9.26 -3.04 6.08
N LEU A 136 10.05 -3.35 5.04
CA LEU A 136 9.55 -3.63 3.70
C LEU A 136 9.94 -5.05 3.27
N LEU A 137 8.95 -5.85 2.90
CA LEU A 137 9.16 -7.12 2.21
C LEU A 137 9.21 -6.85 0.70
N ALA A 138 10.29 -7.22 0.04
CA ALA A 138 10.53 -6.91 -1.35
C ALA A 138 11.02 -8.14 -2.14
N ASP A 139 10.90 -8.07 -3.46
CA ASP A 139 11.34 -9.15 -4.33
C ASP A 139 12.87 -9.33 -4.30
N GLU A 140 13.34 -10.51 -4.71
CA GLU A 140 14.76 -10.85 -4.80
C GLU A 140 15.54 -9.85 -5.66
N GLY A 141 16.78 -9.53 -5.26
CA GLY A 141 17.67 -8.62 -5.99
C GLY A 141 17.56 -7.15 -5.58
N SER A 142 16.74 -6.85 -4.57
CA SER A 142 16.69 -5.54 -3.91
C SER A 142 17.97 -5.25 -3.11
N ALA A 143 18.13 -4.03 -2.58
CA ALA A 143 19.05 -3.81 -1.47
C ALA A 143 18.46 -4.41 -0.17
N ALA A 144 19.29 -4.76 0.82
CA ALA A 144 18.83 -5.25 2.12
C ALA A 144 18.34 -4.13 3.06
N GLU A 145 18.60 -2.88 2.68
CA GLU A 145 18.22 -1.68 3.39
C GLU A 145 17.95 -0.59 2.34
N THR A 146 16.98 0.27 2.59
CA THR A 146 16.71 1.42 1.72
C THR A 146 17.68 2.55 1.98
N ALA A 147 17.74 3.54 1.10
CA ALA A 147 18.54 4.74 1.30
C ALA A 147 18.18 5.52 2.59
N SER A 148 16.95 5.34 3.09
CA SER A 148 16.46 5.93 4.34
C SER A 148 16.76 5.11 5.59
N GLY A 149 17.38 3.93 5.46
CA GLY A 149 17.70 3.03 6.56
C GLY A 149 16.58 2.06 6.96
N LEU A 150 15.52 1.95 6.14
CA LEU A 150 14.44 0.99 6.41
C LEU A 150 14.94 -0.43 6.11
N VAL A 151 14.70 -1.36 7.03
CA VAL A 151 15.06 -2.77 6.84
C VAL A 151 14.23 -3.37 5.72
N VAL A 152 14.91 -4.03 4.77
CA VAL A 152 14.27 -4.73 3.65
C VAL A 152 14.57 -6.23 3.74
N ARG A 153 13.52 -7.05 3.85
CA ARG A 153 13.66 -8.50 3.69
C ARG A 153 13.28 -8.91 2.28
N GLN A 154 14.17 -9.67 1.66
CA GLN A 154 13.97 -10.19 0.31
C GLN A 154 13.30 -11.57 0.34
N THR A 155 12.32 -11.76 -0.52
CA THR A 155 11.68 -13.05 -0.77
C THR A 155 11.02 -13.04 -2.13
N ASP A 156 10.64 -14.19 -2.68
CA ASP A 156 9.80 -14.24 -3.87
C ASP A 156 8.38 -13.75 -3.52
N THR A 157 8.06 -12.55 -4.01
CA THR A 157 6.78 -11.86 -3.76
C THR A 157 5.68 -12.23 -4.78
N MET A 158 6.00 -13.07 -5.77
CA MET A 158 5.04 -13.51 -6.78
C MET A 158 3.98 -14.46 -6.18
N MET A 159 2.73 -14.01 -6.13
CA MET A 159 1.58 -14.80 -5.64
C MET A 159 0.92 -15.66 -6.74
N ALA A 160 1.71 -16.45 -7.48
CA ALA A 160 1.24 -17.20 -8.66
C ALA A 160 0.16 -18.25 -8.33
N ASP A 161 0.25 -18.89 -7.17
CA ASP A 161 -0.65 -19.95 -6.72
C ASP A 161 -0.88 -19.89 -5.19
N HIS A 162 -1.61 -20.89 -4.66
CA HIS A 162 -1.92 -20.94 -3.23
C HIS A 162 -0.67 -21.11 -2.36
N ASP A 163 0.27 -21.96 -2.77
CA ASP A 163 1.47 -22.24 -2.00
C ASP A 163 2.38 -21.02 -1.94
N ALA A 164 2.50 -20.29 -3.05
CA ALA A 164 3.23 -19.03 -3.09
C ALA A 164 2.60 -17.96 -2.16
N ARG A 165 1.26 -17.86 -2.12
CA ARG A 165 0.55 -16.96 -1.18
C ARG A 165 0.80 -17.35 0.28
N VAL A 166 0.73 -18.64 0.60
CA VAL A 166 0.99 -19.13 1.97
C VAL A 166 2.44 -18.87 2.37
N ARG A 167 3.39 -19.10 1.47
CA ARG A 167 4.81 -18.84 1.72
C ARG A 167 5.07 -17.35 1.97
N LEU A 168 4.56 -16.47 1.11
CA LEU A 168 4.69 -15.02 1.27
C LEU A 168 4.08 -14.54 2.59
N ALA A 169 2.91 -15.06 2.97
CA ALA A 169 2.28 -14.72 4.24
C ALA A 169 3.15 -15.14 5.44
N ARG A 170 3.74 -16.35 5.41
CA ARG A 170 4.67 -16.80 6.46
C ARG A 170 5.91 -15.93 6.55
N GLU A 171 6.55 -15.66 5.42
CA GLU A 171 7.74 -14.79 5.36
C GLU A 171 7.44 -13.37 5.88
N THR A 172 6.24 -12.86 5.63
CA THR A 172 5.79 -11.55 6.14
C THR A 172 5.67 -11.58 7.67
N LEU A 173 5.05 -12.61 8.24
CA LEU A 173 4.89 -12.75 9.69
C LEU A 173 6.23 -13.02 10.40
N ASP A 174 7.06 -13.89 9.83
CA ASP A 174 8.41 -14.18 10.33
C ASP A 174 9.31 -12.93 10.25
N PHE A 175 9.03 -12.01 9.31
CA PHE A 175 9.73 -10.73 9.25
C PHE A 175 9.27 -9.77 10.33
N ALA A 176 7.95 -9.60 10.49
CA ALA A 176 7.38 -8.75 11.51
C ALA A 176 7.90 -9.12 12.92
N GLN A 177 8.02 -10.41 13.23
CA GLN A 177 8.58 -10.90 14.50
C GLN A 177 10.03 -10.48 14.74
N THR A 178 10.83 -10.24 13.69
CA THR A 178 12.22 -9.75 13.85
C THR A 178 12.31 -8.25 14.06
N LEU A 179 11.22 -7.52 13.81
CA LEU A 179 11.11 -6.07 14.02
C LEU A 179 10.54 -5.76 15.41
N SER A 180 9.77 -6.69 15.99
CA SER A 180 9.31 -6.63 17.38
C SER A 180 10.48 -6.90 18.33
N GLY A 181 10.94 -5.86 19.03
CA GLY A 181 11.96 -5.94 20.09
C GLY A 181 11.38 -6.27 21.46
#